data_AF-A0A3M1LD45-F1
#
_entry.id   AF-A0A3M1LD45-F1
#
_cell.length_a   1.000
_cell.length_b   1.000
_cell.length_c   1.000
_cell.angle_alpha   90.00
_cell.angle_beta   90.00
_cell.angle_gamma   90.00
#
_symmetry.space_group_name_H-M   'P 1'
#
loop_
_entity.id
_entity.type
_entity.pdbx_description
1 polymer ?
#
loop_
_entity_poly.entity_id
_entity_poly.type
_entity_poly.pdbx_seq_one_letter_code
_entity_poly.pdbx_strand_id
1 'polypeptide(L)'
;LCYRRSYTPERYEVIALHVVGTEAGFPDLRPELEPWLEHLGVPYEFVSLELPPGEPRPLPCFRCTWNRRKALFLAADRLGCNKLAFGHHADDAAATVLMNLVYQGRLEPLWPRLRFFEGRITLIRPLIYVEEREIRRYARAAGYPEASWVCLQSTVSKRHRMRALLQELTQENRHARANLWRAARRAAGF
;
A
#
# COMPACT_ATOMS: atom_id res chain seq x y z
N LEU A 1 1.09 -10.94 9.70
CA LEU A 1 1.43 -12.20 8.99
C LEU A 1 2.48 -12.97 9.76
N CYS A 2 3.65 -12.41 10.07
CA CYS A 2 4.69 -13.11 10.83
C CYS A 2 4.21 -13.72 12.16
N TYR A 3 3.48 -12.95 12.99
CA TYR A 3 2.91 -13.44 14.25
C TYR A 3 1.85 -14.55 14.08
N ARG A 4 1.20 -14.65 12.91
CA ARG A 4 0.14 -15.65 12.68
C ARG A 4 0.69 -17.00 12.24
N ARG A 5 1.98 -17.11 11.87
CA ARG A 5 2.58 -18.37 11.38
C ARG A 5 2.44 -19.53 12.37
N SER A 6 2.46 -19.24 13.67
CA SER A 6 2.29 -20.24 14.74
C SER A 6 0.82 -20.65 15.00
N TYR A 7 -0.15 -19.92 14.44
CA TYR A 7 -1.58 -20.09 14.75
C TYR A 7 -2.45 -20.40 13.52
N THR A 8 -1.86 -20.50 12.33
CA THR A 8 -2.59 -20.80 11.09
C THR A 8 -2.17 -22.16 10.54
N PRO A 9 -3.11 -23.01 10.08
CA PRO A 9 -2.78 -24.31 9.50
C PRO A 9 -2.00 -24.18 8.19
N GLU A 10 -2.13 -23.05 7.48
CA GLU A 10 -1.38 -22.78 6.27
C GLU A 10 0.09 -22.45 6.56
N ARG A 11 0.99 -23.16 5.88
CA ARG A 11 2.43 -22.89 5.92
C ARG A 11 2.78 -21.83 4.88
N TYR A 12 3.47 -20.77 5.30
CA TYR A 12 3.98 -19.74 4.41
C TYR A 12 5.26 -19.11 4.96
N GLU A 13 6.02 -18.52 4.04
CA GLU A 13 7.19 -17.70 4.33
C GLU A 13 6.89 -16.23 4.05
N VAL A 14 7.59 -15.36 4.77
CA VAL A 14 7.45 -13.91 4.64
C VAL A 14 8.83 -13.31 4.58
N ILE A 15 9.02 -12.47 3.57
CA ILE A 15 10.16 -11.57 3.44
C ILE A 15 9.60 -10.14 3.31
N ALA A 16 10.21 -9.20 4.03
CA ALA A 16 9.87 -7.78 3.93
C ALA A 16 10.68 -7.14 2.80
N LEU A 17 10.03 -6.38 1.93
CA LEU A 17 10.71 -5.65 0.86
C LEU A 17 10.52 -4.15 1.06
N HIS A 18 11.63 -3.40 1.06
CA HIS A 18 11.61 -1.96 1.07
C HIS A 18 12.28 -1.40 -0.18
N VAL A 19 11.60 -0.52 -0.92
CA VAL A 19 12.19 0.12 -2.09
C VAL A 19 12.95 1.37 -1.67
N VAL A 20 14.27 1.35 -1.79
CA VAL A 20 15.16 2.48 -1.51
C VAL A 20 15.04 3.49 -2.64
N GLY A 21 14.54 4.66 -2.29
CA GLY A 21 14.16 5.71 -3.23
C GLY A 21 15.07 6.93 -3.22
N THR A 22 16.31 6.81 -2.76
CA THR A 22 17.26 7.93 -2.65
C THR A 22 17.51 8.62 -3.98
N GLU A 23 17.61 7.87 -5.07
CA GLU A 23 17.68 8.42 -6.43
C GLU A 23 16.45 9.27 -6.78
N ALA A 24 15.29 8.94 -6.22
CA ALA A 24 14.05 9.69 -6.37
C ALA A 24 13.91 10.92 -5.44
N GLY A 25 14.92 11.20 -4.62
CA GLY A 25 14.88 12.25 -3.60
C GLY A 25 14.11 11.85 -2.33
N PHE A 26 13.89 10.55 -2.11
CA PHE A 26 13.35 10.04 -0.85
C PHE A 26 14.47 9.82 0.16
N PRO A 27 14.23 10.00 1.47
CA PRO A 27 15.23 9.68 2.48
C PRO A 27 15.54 8.19 2.47
N ASP A 28 16.76 7.84 2.90
CA ASP A 28 17.09 6.45 3.17
C ASP A 28 16.51 6.04 4.53
N LEU A 29 15.55 5.13 4.51
CA LEU A 29 14.87 4.64 5.71
C LEU A 29 15.54 3.39 6.31
N ARG A 30 16.67 2.93 5.74
CA ARG A 30 17.45 1.80 6.27
C ARG A 30 17.78 1.94 7.76
N PRO A 31 18.31 3.09 8.25
CA PRO A 31 18.66 3.23 9.66
C PRO A 31 17.50 3.06 10.64
N GLU A 32 16.27 3.29 10.19
CA GLU A 32 15.06 3.15 11.00
C GLU A 32 14.43 1.76 10.88
N LEU A 33 14.40 1.21 9.67
CA LEU A 33 13.69 -0.05 9.37
C LEU A 33 14.50 -1.28 9.71
N GLU A 34 15.82 -1.26 9.49
CA GLU A 34 16.69 -2.42 9.66
C GLU A 34 16.70 -2.94 11.11
N PRO A 35 16.95 -2.11 12.15
CA PRO A 35 16.94 -2.60 13.53
C PRO A 35 15.58 -3.19 13.95
N TRP A 36 14.49 -2.63 13.42
CA TRP A 36 13.14 -3.10 13.72
C TRP A 36 12.82 -4.43 13.03
N LEU A 37 13.26 -4.61 11.79
CA LEU A 37 13.08 -5.87 11.04
C LEU A 37 13.91 -7.01 11.65
N GLU A 38 15.15 -6.71 12.06
CA GLU A 38 16.01 -7.64 12.81
C GLU A 38 15.37 -8.05 14.13
N HIS A 39 14.87 -7.08 14.92
CA HIS A 39 14.17 -7.35 16.17
C HIS A 39 12.94 -8.27 15.98
N LEU A 40 12.19 -8.09 14.89
CA LEU A 40 11.05 -8.95 14.56
C LEU A 40 11.45 -10.34 14.04
N GLY A 41 12.74 -10.57 13.72
CA GLY A 41 13.22 -11.83 13.16
C GLY A 41 12.63 -12.13 11.78
N VAL A 42 12.33 -11.09 10.99
CA VAL A 42 11.72 -11.23 9.66
C VAL A 42 12.80 -11.03 8.61
N PRO A 43 13.04 -11.99 7.69
CA PRO A 43 13.93 -11.76 6.55
C PRO A 43 13.51 -10.51 5.77
N TYR A 44 14.46 -9.72 5.30
CA TYR A 44 14.16 -8.50 4.56
C TYR A 44 15.17 -8.24 3.44
N GLU A 45 14.76 -7.43 2.46
CA GLU A 45 15.64 -6.91 1.43
C GLU A 45 15.32 -5.45 1.08
N PHE A 46 16.37 -4.64 0.95
CA PHE A 46 16.31 -3.28 0.43
C PHE A 46 16.56 -3.30 -1.08
N VAL A 47 15.56 -2.90 -1.86
CA VAL A 47 15.57 -2.95 -3.32
C VAL A 47 15.75 -1.54 -3.87
N SER A 48 16.77 -1.32 -4.68
CA SER A 48 16.99 0.00 -5.30
C SER A 48 15.88 0.37 -6.29
N LEU A 49 15.45 1.62 -6.26
CA LEU A 49 14.54 2.18 -7.25
C LEU A 49 15.30 2.61 -8.49
N GLU A 50 15.38 1.75 -9.50
CA GLU A 50 15.96 2.13 -10.78
C GLU A 50 15.05 3.08 -11.56
N LEU A 51 15.63 4.17 -12.05
CA LEU A 51 14.94 5.19 -12.81
C LEU A 51 15.57 5.39 -14.19
N PRO A 52 14.76 5.53 -15.26
CA PRO A 52 15.29 5.89 -16.56
C PRO A 52 16.09 7.22 -16.52
N PRO A 53 17.17 7.33 -17.31
CA PRO A 53 17.88 8.60 -17.48
C PRO A 53 16.93 9.72 -17.92
N GLY A 54 17.11 10.92 -17.35
CA GLY A 54 16.31 12.11 -17.72
C GLY A 54 14.91 12.19 -17.12
N GLU A 55 14.54 11.31 -16.19
CA GLU A 55 13.28 11.45 -15.44
C GLU A 55 13.23 12.80 -14.67
N PRO A 56 12.17 13.61 -14.84
CA PRO A 56 12.08 14.91 -14.19
C PRO A 56 11.99 14.77 -12.66
N ARG A 57 12.62 15.72 -11.97
CA ARG A 57 12.56 15.86 -10.51
C ARG A 57 11.71 17.09 -10.14
N PRO A 58 10.83 16.98 -9.14
CA PRO A 58 10.47 15.76 -8.41
C PRO A 58 9.61 14.80 -9.25
N LEU A 59 9.84 13.49 -9.11
CA LEU A 59 9.17 12.45 -9.92
C LEU A 59 7.65 12.53 -9.80
N PRO A 60 6.88 12.58 -10.89
CA PRO A 60 5.42 12.55 -10.81
C PRO A 60 4.91 11.31 -10.05
N CYS A 61 3.93 11.46 -9.15
CA CYS A 61 3.36 10.37 -8.33
C CYS A 61 3.02 9.10 -9.12
N PHE A 62 2.52 9.23 -10.35
CA PHE A 62 2.23 8.09 -11.24
C PHE A 62 3.51 7.33 -11.60
N ARG A 63 4.57 8.01 -12.06
CA ARG A 63 5.87 7.42 -12.39
C ARG A 63 6.53 6.80 -11.17
N CYS A 64 6.51 7.51 -10.02
CA CYS A 64 7.02 6.99 -8.76
C CYS A 64 6.32 5.68 -8.35
N THR A 65 4.98 5.66 -8.35
CA THR A 65 4.22 4.47 -8.00
C THR A 65 4.49 3.31 -8.96
N TRP A 66 4.60 3.60 -10.25
CA TRP A 66 4.89 2.60 -11.28
C TRP A 66 6.28 1.98 -11.10
N ASN A 67 7.33 2.80 -10.95
CA ASN A 67 8.71 2.32 -10.77
C ASN A 67 8.87 1.53 -9.46
N ARG A 68 8.30 2.01 -8.34
CA ARG A 68 8.34 1.27 -7.06
C ARG A 68 7.65 -0.08 -7.16
N ARG A 69 6.50 -0.12 -7.84
CA ARG A 69 5.77 -1.37 -8.04
C ARG A 69 6.53 -2.33 -8.96
N LYS A 70 7.17 -1.83 -10.02
CA LYS A 70 8.07 -2.61 -10.88
C LYS A 70 9.20 -3.25 -10.05
N ALA A 71 9.91 -2.46 -9.24
CA ALA A 71 10.98 -2.94 -8.38
C ALA A 71 10.51 -4.06 -7.43
N LEU A 72 9.34 -3.89 -6.79
CA LEU A 72 8.76 -4.91 -5.90
C LEU A 72 8.40 -6.20 -6.64
N PHE A 73 7.86 -6.11 -7.86
CA PHE A 73 7.55 -7.31 -8.65
C PHE A 73 8.81 -8.05 -9.10
N LEU A 74 9.85 -7.33 -9.54
CA LEU A 74 11.12 -7.93 -9.93
C LEU A 74 11.81 -8.61 -8.76
N ALA A 75 11.83 -7.96 -7.59
CA ALA A 75 12.37 -8.55 -6.37
C ALA A 75 11.57 -9.78 -5.93
N ALA A 76 10.24 -9.71 -5.97
CA ALA A 76 9.39 -10.86 -5.65
C ALA A 76 9.64 -12.05 -6.59
N ASP A 77 9.79 -11.81 -7.90
CA ASP A 77 10.10 -12.84 -8.88
C ASP A 77 11.48 -13.47 -8.62
N ARG A 78 12.52 -12.64 -8.43
CA ARG A 78 13.89 -13.09 -8.12
C ARG A 78 13.97 -13.92 -6.84
N LEU A 79 13.18 -13.57 -5.83
CA LEU A 79 13.12 -14.26 -4.53
C LEU A 79 12.18 -15.49 -4.55
N GLY A 80 11.57 -15.83 -5.69
CA GLY A 80 10.64 -16.95 -5.80
C GLY A 80 9.30 -16.74 -5.06
N CYS A 81 8.94 -15.50 -4.75
CA CYS A 81 7.70 -15.17 -4.05
C CYS A 81 6.50 -15.29 -4.99
N ASN A 82 5.50 -16.10 -4.61
CA ASN A 82 4.25 -16.26 -5.38
C ASN A 82 3.13 -15.29 -4.97
N LYS A 83 3.34 -14.49 -3.92
CA LYS A 83 2.41 -13.46 -3.44
C LYS A 83 3.14 -12.18 -3.06
N LEU A 84 2.55 -11.05 -3.42
CA LEU A 84 3.01 -9.73 -3.02
C LEU A 84 1.92 -9.03 -2.22
N ALA A 85 2.17 -8.77 -0.93
CA ALA A 85 1.18 -8.18 -0.03
C ALA A 85 1.37 -6.66 0.11
N PHE A 86 0.33 -5.88 -0.17
CA PHE A 86 0.34 -4.43 0.07
C PHE A 86 -0.56 -4.05 1.25
N GLY A 87 -0.11 -3.08 2.05
CA GLY A 87 -0.81 -2.56 3.23
C GLY A 87 -2.00 -1.63 2.94
N HIS A 88 -2.61 -1.72 1.75
CA HIS A 88 -3.79 -0.91 1.43
C HIS A 88 -4.96 -1.28 2.34
N HIS A 89 -5.66 -0.26 2.85
CA HIS A 89 -6.74 -0.41 3.83
C HIS A 89 -8.09 0.11 3.30
N ALA A 90 -9.16 0.00 4.11
CA ALA A 90 -10.51 0.36 3.65
C ALA A 90 -10.63 1.83 3.22
N ASP A 91 -9.96 2.75 3.92
CA ASP A 91 -9.91 4.17 3.55
C ASP A 91 -9.22 4.41 2.21
N ASP A 92 -8.13 3.67 1.90
CA ASP A 92 -7.50 3.73 0.58
C ASP A 92 -8.44 3.28 -0.52
N ALA A 93 -9.21 2.23 -0.23
CA ALA A 93 -10.17 1.67 -1.17
C ALA A 93 -11.29 2.69 -1.44
N ALA A 94 -11.88 3.27 -0.39
CA ALA A 94 -12.90 4.30 -0.51
C ALA A 94 -12.39 5.56 -1.24
N ALA A 95 -11.20 6.06 -0.89
CA ALA A 95 -10.60 7.20 -1.58
C ALA A 95 -10.31 6.91 -3.06
N THR A 96 -9.92 5.67 -3.39
CA THR A 96 -9.70 5.25 -4.79
C THR A 96 -11.02 5.20 -5.55
N VAL A 97 -12.10 4.66 -4.96
CA VAL A 97 -13.43 4.65 -5.57
C VAL A 97 -13.89 6.08 -5.84
N LEU A 98 -13.77 6.98 -4.85
CA LEU A 98 -14.17 8.39 -5.01
C LEU A 98 -13.39 9.07 -6.13
N MET A 99 -12.06 8.85 -6.16
CA MET A 99 -11.20 9.36 -7.21
C MET A 99 -11.62 8.86 -8.60
N ASN A 100 -11.92 7.57 -8.74
CA ASN A 100 -12.33 6.97 -10.01
C ASN A 100 -13.70 7.48 -10.46
N LEU A 101 -14.65 7.69 -9.53
CA LEU A 101 -15.93 8.30 -9.84
C LEU A 101 -15.77 9.74 -10.36
N VAL A 102 -15.04 10.57 -9.61
CA VAL A 102 -14.90 12.00 -9.91
C VAL A 102 -14.09 12.26 -11.18
N TYR A 103 -12.99 11.54 -11.39
CA TYR A 103 -12.06 11.83 -12.49
C TYR A 103 -12.20 10.91 -13.70
N GLN A 104 -12.86 9.75 -13.56
CA GLN A 104 -12.93 8.74 -14.63
C GLN A 104 -14.37 8.28 -14.92
N GLY A 105 -15.36 8.69 -14.12
CA GLY A 105 -16.75 8.24 -14.26
C GLY A 105 -16.93 6.74 -14.03
N ARG A 106 -16.05 6.10 -13.24
CA ARG A 106 -16.06 4.64 -13.03
C ARG A 106 -16.20 4.29 -11.55
N LEU A 107 -17.10 3.36 -11.26
CA LEU A 107 -17.25 2.76 -9.94
C LEU A 107 -16.30 1.56 -9.78
N GLU A 108 -15.00 1.81 -9.85
CA GLU A 108 -13.97 0.76 -9.80
C GLU A 108 -13.23 0.74 -8.45
N PRO A 109 -13.29 -0.37 -7.68
CA PRO A 109 -12.58 -0.52 -6.41
C PRO A 109 -11.13 -0.98 -6.53
N LEU A 110 -10.36 -0.85 -5.45
CA LEU A 110 -9.14 -1.63 -5.25
C LEU A 110 -9.51 -3.09 -4.98
N TRP A 111 -9.12 -3.99 -5.88
CA TRP A 111 -9.35 -5.42 -5.73
C TRP A 111 -8.54 -6.02 -4.56
N PRO A 112 -9.13 -6.85 -3.68
CA PRO A 112 -8.42 -7.53 -2.60
C PRO A 112 -7.29 -8.45 -3.10
N ARG A 113 -7.49 -9.01 -4.31
CA ARG A 113 -6.57 -9.96 -4.94
C ARG A 113 -6.54 -9.74 -6.45
N LEU A 114 -5.33 -9.71 -7.02
CA LEU A 114 -5.10 -9.64 -8.47
C LEU A 114 -3.98 -10.59 -8.87
N ARG A 115 -4.15 -11.31 -9.98
CA ARG A 115 -3.11 -12.18 -10.55
C ARG A 115 -2.34 -11.40 -11.62
N PHE A 116 -1.02 -11.51 -11.61
CA PHE A 116 -0.11 -10.93 -12.60
C PHE A 116 0.76 -12.02 -13.23
N PHE A 117 1.27 -11.76 -14.43
CA PHE A 117 2.22 -12.63 -15.14
C PHE A 117 1.72 -14.07 -15.22
N GLU A 118 0.52 -14.25 -15.79
CA GLU A 118 -0.14 -15.56 -15.94
C GLU A 118 -0.34 -16.31 -14.60
N GLY A 119 -0.42 -15.57 -13.50
CA GLY A 119 -0.62 -16.12 -12.16
C GLY A 119 0.66 -16.43 -11.40
N ARG A 120 1.84 -16.15 -11.95
CA ARG A 120 3.13 -16.31 -11.26
C ARG A 120 3.17 -15.52 -9.95
N ILE A 121 2.67 -14.28 -9.96
CA ILE A 121 2.59 -13.44 -8.75
C ILE A 121 1.14 -13.02 -8.51
N THR A 122 0.64 -13.32 -7.32
CA THR A 122 -0.66 -12.81 -6.86
C THR A 122 -0.47 -11.63 -5.92
N LEU A 123 -0.91 -10.44 -6.33
CA LEU A 123 -1.01 -9.29 -5.45
C LEU A 123 -2.18 -9.49 -4.49
N ILE A 124 -1.95 -9.31 -3.18
CA ILE A 124 -2.97 -9.37 -2.14
C ILE A 124 -2.96 -8.08 -1.30
N ARG A 125 -4.13 -7.71 -0.77
CA ARG A 125 -4.32 -6.56 0.14
C ARG A 125 -5.00 -7.02 1.42
N PRO A 126 -4.26 -7.62 2.37
CA PRO A 126 -4.87 -8.25 3.56
C PRO A 126 -5.65 -7.27 4.44
N LEU A 127 -5.31 -5.98 4.39
CA LEU A 127 -5.90 -4.94 5.22
C LEU A 127 -7.07 -4.20 4.55
N ILE A 128 -7.48 -4.58 3.34
CA ILE A 128 -8.42 -3.79 2.52
C ILE A 128 -9.82 -3.62 3.14
N TYR A 129 -10.15 -4.41 4.15
CA TYR A 129 -11.39 -4.33 4.92
C TYR A 129 -11.25 -3.68 6.29
N VAL A 130 -10.03 -3.32 6.69
CA VAL A 130 -9.70 -2.73 7.99
C VAL A 130 -9.59 -1.23 7.85
N GLU A 131 -10.20 -0.47 8.75
CA GLU A 131 -10.13 0.98 8.75
C GLU A 131 -8.78 1.48 9.31
N GLU A 132 -8.32 2.63 8.82
CA GLU A 132 -7.03 3.22 9.21
C GLU A 132 -6.94 3.47 10.72
N ARG A 133 -8.06 3.85 11.37
CA ARG A 133 -8.10 4.08 12.82
C ARG A 133 -7.74 2.83 13.64
N GLU A 134 -8.18 1.66 13.17
CA GLU A 134 -7.92 0.38 13.85
C GLU A 134 -6.47 -0.04 13.64
N ILE A 135 -5.93 0.18 12.44
CA ILE A 135 -4.52 -0.05 12.12
C ILE A 135 -3.62 0.83 13.00
N ARG A 136 -3.92 2.13 13.09
CA ARG A 136 -3.15 3.07 13.94
C ARG A 136 -3.24 2.70 15.42
N ARG A 137 -4.43 2.31 15.91
CA ARG A 137 -4.62 1.85 17.29
C ARG A 137 -3.76 0.62 17.58
N TYR A 138 -3.79 -0.38 16.69
CA TYR A 138 -2.97 -1.58 16.82
C TYR A 138 -1.48 -1.27 16.76
N ALA A 139 -1.05 -0.45 15.79
CA ALA A 139 0.35 -0.07 15.61
C ALA A 139 0.94 0.55 16.87
N ARG A 140 0.22 1.48 17.51
CA ARG A 140 0.64 2.08 18.79
C ARG A 140 0.69 1.06 19.93
N ALA A 141 -0.35 0.25 20.08
CA ALA A 141 -0.41 -0.76 21.14
C ALA A 141 0.69 -1.83 21.00
N ALA A 142 1.10 -2.14 19.77
CA ALA A 142 2.14 -3.12 19.47
C ALA A 142 3.55 -2.50 19.30
N GLY A 143 3.73 -1.21 19.56
CA GLY A 143 5.05 -0.55 19.52
C GLY A 143 5.67 -0.45 18.12
N TYR A 144 4.86 -0.32 17.07
CA TYR A 144 5.38 -0.07 15.72
C TYR A 144 6.03 1.32 15.64
N PRO A 145 7.13 1.48 14.87
CA PRO A 145 7.74 2.78 14.66
C PRO A 145 6.77 3.72 13.95
N GLU A 146 6.72 4.98 14.37
CA GLU A 146 6.02 6.02 13.65
C GLU A 146 6.78 6.39 12.38
N ALA A 147 6.07 6.76 11.32
CA ALA A 147 6.71 7.19 10.09
C ALA A 147 7.44 8.53 10.33
N SER A 148 8.78 8.52 10.19
CA SER A 148 9.63 9.71 10.36
C SER A 148 9.46 10.73 9.22
N TRP A 149 8.89 10.30 8.09
CA TRP A 149 8.87 11.09 6.87
C TRP A 149 7.59 10.91 6.06
N VAL A 150 7.15 12.01 5.44
CA VAL A 150 5.99 12.06 4.54
C VAL A 150 6.38 12.64 3.18
N CYS A 151 5.87 12.06 2.11
CA CYS A 151 6.10 12.57 0.76
C CYS A 151 5.42 13.91 0.52
N LEU A 152 6.22 14.96 0.26
CA LEU A 152 5.71 16.29 -0.05
C LEU A 152 4.78 16.31 -1.27
N GLN A 153 5.08 15.54 -2.32
CA GLN A 153 4.16 15.46 -3.46
C GLN A 153 2.82 14.80 -3.12
N SER A 154 2.76 14.00 -2.05
CA SER A 154 1.51 13.36 -1.65
C SER A 154 0.50 14.39 -1.16
N THR A 155 0.93 15.50 -0.55
CA THR A 155 0.04 16.53 0.04
C THR A 155 -0.71 17.36 -0.99
N VAL A 156 -0.19 17.47 -2.21
CA VAL A 156 -0.85 18.19 -3.33
C VAL A 156 -1.52 17.26 -4.33
N SER A 157 -1.48 15.95 -4.09
CA SER A 157 -1.97 14.95 -5.03
C SER A 157 -3.51 14.91 -5.12
N LYS A 158 -4.04 14.45 -6.26
CA LYS A 158 -5.48 14.14 -6.41
C LYS A 158 -5.97 13.21 -5.30
N ARG A 159 -5.17 12.20 -4.94
CA ARG A 159 -5.49 11.26 -3.85
C ARG A 159 -5.64 11.95 -2.51
N HIS A 160 -4.78 12.93 -2.19
CA HIS A 160 -4.92 13.71 -0.97
C HIS A 160 -6.21 14.53 -0.95
N ARG A 161 -6.52 15.25 -2.05
CA ARG A 161 -7.79 15.97 -2.18
C ARG A 161 -9.01 15.05 -2.01
N MET A 162 -8.97 13.85 -2.59
CA MET A 162 -10.06 12.88 -2.45
C MET A 162 -10.19 12.33 -1.03
N ARG A 163 -9.08 12.16 -0.29
CA ARG A 163 -9.14 11.80 1.13
C ARG A 163 -9.76 12.91 1.97
N ALA A 164 -9.42 14.18 1.71
CA ALA A 164 -10.02 15.33 2.39
C ALA A 164 -11.54 15.41 2.11
N LEU A 165 -11.94 15.33 0.84
CA LEU A 165 -13.36 15.31 0.47
C LEU A 165 -14.11 14.12 1.10
N LEU A 166 -13.49 12.93 1.14
CA LEU A 166 -14.08 11.76 1.79
C LEU A 166 -14.27 11.98 3.31
N GLN A 167 -13.37 12.73 3.95
CA GLN A 167 -13.49 13.10 5.34
C GLN A 167 -14.67 14.06 5.56
N GLU A 168 -14.83 15.08 4.72
CA GLU A 168 -15.97 16.00 4.75
C GLU A 168 -17.30 15.24 4.59
N LEU A 169 -17.38 14.36 3.59
CA LEU A 169 -18.55 13.49 3.39
C LEU A 169 -18.84 12.59 4.60
N THR A 170 -17.79 12.16 5.31
CA THR A 170 -17.93 11.34 6.51
C THR A 170 -18.39 12.14 7.73
N GLN A 171 -18.08 13.44 7.79
CA GLN A 171 -18.63 14.35 8.80
C GLN A 171 -20.13 14.58 8.59
N GLU A 172 -20.54 14.77 7.33
CA GLU A 172 -21.95 14.90 6.96
C GLU A 172 -22.73 13.59 7.20
N ASN A 173 -22.15 12.47 6.81
CA ASN A 173 -22.71 11.15 7.05
C ASN A 173 -21.60 10.18 7.45
N ARG A 174 -21.59 9.78 8.74
CA ARG A 174 -20.61 8.83 9.30
C ARG A 174 -20.49 7.51 8.53
N HIS A 175 -21.49 7.16 7.72
CA HIS A 175 -21.52 5.95 6.90
C HIS A 175 -21.04 6.17 5.46
N ALA A 176 -20.76 7.41 5.02
CA ALA A 176 -20.40 7.74 3.62
C ALA A 176 -19.23 6.89 3.10
N ARG A 177 -18.12 6.83 3.86
CA ARG A 177 -16.96 5.98 3.53
C ARG A 177 -17.32 4.50 3.38
N ALA A 178 -18.06 3.95 4.35
CA ALA A 178 -18.45 2.54 4.35
C ALA A 178 -19.43 2.22 3.22
N ASN A 179 -20.36 3.13 2.92
CA ASN A 179 -21.33 3.01 1.84
C ASN A 179 -20.65 3.05 0.47
N LEU A 180 -19.71 3.96 0.27
CA LEU A 180 -18.94 4.06 -0.98
C LEU A 180 -18.15 2.78 -1.24
N TRP A 181 -17.44 2.28 -0.23
CA TRP A 181 -16.70 1.02 -0.33
C TRP A 181 -17.64 -0.16 -0.61
N ARG A 182 -18.76 -0.24 0.11
CA ARG A 182 -19.78 -1.29 -0.08
C ARG A 182 -20.41 -1.25 -1.48
N ALA A 183 -20.68 -0.07 -2.01
CA ALA A 183 -21.26 0.10 -3.35
C ALA A 183 -20.29 -0.41 -4.43
N ALA A 184 -19.03 0.01 -4.37
CA ALA A 184 -18.02 -0.43 -5.34
C ALA A 184 -17.76 -1.93 -5.29
N ARG A 185 -17.72 -2.50 -4.08
CA ARG A 185 -17.63 -3.94 -3.86
C ARG A 185 -18.76 -4.74 -4.52
N ARG A 186 -20.00 -4.31 -4.29
CA ARG A 186 -21.18 -4.92 -4.92
C ARG A 186 -21.11 -4.84 -6.44
N ALA A 187 -20.73 -3.69 -6.98
CA ALA A 187 -20.57 -3.50 -8.42
C ALA A 187 -19.46 -4.38 -9.03
N ALA A 188 -18.38 -4.63 -8.28
CA ALA A 188 -17.27 -5.47 -8.71
C ALA A 188 -17.46 -6.97 -8.41
N GLY A 189 -18.51 -7.36 -7.68
CA GLY A 189 -18.85 -8.75 -7.42
C GLY A 189 -18.04 -9.43 -6.29
N PHE A 190 -17.65 -8.71 -5.22
CA PHE A 190 -16.99 -9.29 -4.04
C PHE A 190 -17.25 -8.57 -2.69
#